data_AF-Q2KW15-F1
#
_entry.id   AF-Q2KW15-F1
#
_cell.length_a   1.000
_cell.length_b   1.000
_cell.length_c   1.000
_cell.angle_alpha   90.00
_cell.angle_beta   90.00
_cell.angle_gamma   90.00
#
_symmetry.space_group_name_H-M   'P 1'
#
loop_
_entity.id
_entity.type
_entity.pdbx_description
1 polymer ?
#
loop_
_entity_poly.entity_id
_entity_poly.type
_entity_poly.pdbx_seq_one_letter_code
_entity_poly.pdbx_strand_id
1 'polypeptide(L)'
;MQTAAKSVIAEASIEESVSAWMDGEGSEDFLHQLVSPQGRKTWDEYHLIGDALRSADLMITPSANFQARLSRALEAELPIVAAPRRRSPLRMGLSSLAVAAAVATVVWVAQPYLASGPVSSAPVLAEVSRDDPGLRDYLEAHRQMAGPSAVRQVSFETGAR
;
A
#
# COMPACT_ATOMS: atom_id res chain seq x y z
N MET A 1 46.80 20.73 8.31
CA MET A 1 45.48 20.69 8.98
C MET A 1 44.50 20.00 8.05
N GLN A 2 44.27 18.70 8.26
CA GLN A 2 43.17 17.97 7.61
C GLN A 2 42.89 16.75 8.50
N THR A 3 42.25 17.00 9.63
CA THR A 3 41.83 15.97 10.56
C THR A 3 40.50 15.39 10.11
N ALA A 4 40.47 14.05 10.02
CA ALA A 4 39.29 13.23 10.27
C ALA A 4 38.11 13.30 9.29
N ALA A 5 38.34 12.91 8.03
CA ALA A 5 37.29 12.25 7.23
C ALA A 5 37.27 10.72 7.48
N LYS A 6 37.87 10.27 8.59
CA LYS A 6 38.14 8.86 8.90
C LYS A 6 37.66 8.54 10.32
N SER A 7 36.35 8.47 10.49
CA SER A 7 35.71 7.62 11.49
C SER A 7 34.27 7.38 11.05
N VAL A 8 34.06 6.30 10.29
CA VAL A 8 33.34 5.12 10.77
C VAL A 8 31.86 5.29 10.44
N ILE A 9 31.35 4.49 9.50
CA ILE A 9 29.96 4.03 9.52
C ILE A 9 29.79 3.51 10.93
N ALA A 10 29.23 4.32 11.83
CA ALA A 10 28.99 3.90 13.19
C ALA A 10 28.23 2.60 13.07
N GLU A 11 28.78 1.51 13.60
CA GLU A 11 27.95 0.37 13.96
C GLU A 11 26.85 0.97 14.84
N ALA A 12 25.67 1.17 14.25
CA ALA A 12 24.53 1.71 14.94
C ALA A 12 24.34 0.88 16.21
N SER A 13 24.02 1.53 17.32
CA SER A 13 23.82 0.78 18.56
C SER A 13 22.73 -0.28 18.36
N ILE A 14 22.72 -1.31 19.21
CA ILE A 14 21.66 -2.33 19.13
C ILE A 14 20.29 -1.64 19.27
N GLU A 15 20.19 -0.65 20.14
CA GLU A 15 19.00 0.17 20.37
C GLU A 15 18.54 0.92 19.12
N GLU A 16 19.47 1.57 18.42
CA GLU A 16 19.20 2.28 17.17
C GLU A 16 18.80 1.30 16.05
N SER A 17 19.51 0.18 15.94
CA SER A 17 19.26 -0.85 14.93
C SER A 17 17.91 -1.52 15.12
N VAL A 18 17.50 -1.82 16.37
CA VAL A 18 16.16 -2.35 16.69
C VAL A 18 15.09 -1.33 16.30
N SER A 19 15.27 -0.04 16.65
CA SER A 19 14.33 1.02 16.29
C SER A 19 14.16 1.14 14.78
N ALA A 20 15.27 1.24 14.03
CA ALA A 20 15.24 1.34 12.58
C ALA A 20 14.53 0.13 11.94
N TRP A 21 14.78 -1.08 12.45
CA TRP A 21 14.10 -2.28 11.94
C TRP A 21 12.60 -2.29 12.25
N MET A 22 12.18 -1.84 13.45
CA MET A 22 10.77 -1.68 13.81
C MET A 22 10.02 -0.71 12.88
N ASP A 23 10.70 0.34 12.41
CA ASP A 23 10.13 1.35 11.51
C ASP A 23 10.23 0.94 10.02
N GLY A 24 10.79 -0.23 9.71
CA GLY A 24 10.98 -0.72 8.34
C GLY A 24 12.15 -0.09 7.60
N GLU A 25 13.04 0.61 8.32
CA GLU A 25 14.26 1.26 7.80
C GLU A 25 15.51 0.37 7.99
N GLY A 26 15.41 -0.74 8.73
CA GLY A 26 16.52 -1.65 9.03
C GLY A 26 16.79 -2.72 7.95
N SER A 27 18.04 -3.19 7.89
CA SER A 27 18.46 -4.33 7.04
C SER A 27 18.18 -5.69 7.72
N GLU A 28 17.92 -6.72 6.92
CA GLU A 28 17.85 -8.13 7.40
C GLU A 28 19.19 -8.64 7.93
N ASP A 29 20.30 -8.01 7.55
CA ASP A 29 21.62 -8.37 8.08
C ASP A 29 21.67 -8.24 9.60
N PHE A 30 20.86 -7.37 10.22
CA PHE A 30 20.81 -7.16 11.68
C PHE A 30 20.10 -8.29 12.45
N LEU A 31 19.40 -9.21 11.79
CA LEU A 31 18.56 -10.22 12.46
C LEU A 31 19.32 -11.08 13.49
N HIS A 32 20.61 -11.36 13.26
CA HIS A 32 21.44 -12.11 14.20
C HIS A 32 21.67 -11.37 15.52
N GLN A 33 21.71 -10.03 15.50
CA GLN A 33 21.83 -9.19 16.69
C GLN A 33 20.47 -9.00 17.36
N LEU A 34 19.38 -8.91 16.58
CA LEU A 34 18.02 -8.86 17.11
C LEU A 34 17.69 -10.09 17.98
N VAL A 35 18.11 -11.28 17.55
CA VAL A 35 17.91 -12.53 18.33
C VAL A 35 18.89 -12.71 19.49
N SER A 36 19.78 -11.75 19.75
CA SER A 36 20.61 -11.76 20.96
C SER A 36 19.76 -11.50 22.22
N PRO A 37 20.24 -11.85 23.43
CA PRO A 37 19.53 -11.51 24.67
C PRO A 37 19.25 -10.01 24.82
N GLN A 38 20.20 -9.15 24.43
CA GLN A 38 20.03 -7.70 24.50
C GLN A 38 19.03 -7.21 23.46
N GLY A 39 19.14 -7.65 22.20
CA GLY A 39 18.21 -7.27 21.13
C GLY A 39 16.77 -7.64 21.43
N ARG A 40 16.52 -8.85 21.97
CA ARG A 40 15.18 -9.26 22.43
C ARG A 40 14.65 -8.39 23.56
N LYS A 41 15.50 -8.04 24.53
CA LYS A 41 15.10 -7.17 25.64
C LYS A 41 14.70 -5.78 25.13
N THR A 42 15.51 -5.18 24.25
CA THR A 42 15.21 -3.89 23.63
C THR A 42 13.91 -3.94 22.82
N TRP A 43 13.72 -5.01 22.02
CA TRP A 43 12.49 -5.23 21.26
C TRP A 43 11.24 -5.27 22.15
N ASP A 44 11.29 -6.06 23.24
CA ASP A 44 10.19 -6.19 24.19
C ASP A 44 9.88 -4.84 24.88
N GLU A 45 10.93 -4.10 25.30
CA GLU A 45 10.78 -2.78 25.92
C GLU A 45 10.15 -1.76 24.96
N TYR A 46 10.58 -1.72 23.70
CA TYR A 46 10.07 -0.77 22.71
C TYR A 46 8.62 -1.07 22.31
N HIS A 47 8.26 -2.34 22.16
CA HIS A 47 6.86 -2.72 21.96
C HIS A 47 6.00 -2.37 23.16
N LEU A 48 6.46 -2.59 24.39
CA LEU A 48 5.73 -2.20 25.60
C LEU A 48 5.49 -0.68 25.67
N ILE A 49 6.51 0.14 25.34
CA ILE A 49 6.36 1.60 25.24
C ILE A 49 5.31 1.94 24.16
N GLY A 50 5.41 1.31 22.99
CA GLY A 50 4.46 1.49 21.90
C GLY A 50 3.03 1.16 22.29
N ASP A 51 2.83 0.08 23.04
CA ASP A 51 1.51 -0.34 23.52
C ASP A 51 0.97 0.64 24.57
N ALA A 52 1.82 1.08 25.52
CA ALA A 52 1.45 2.09 26.50
C ALA A 52 1.04 3.43 25.87
N LEU A 53 1.70 3.84 24.78
CA LEU A 53 1.35 5.06 24.04
C LEU A 53 0.03 4.95 23.27
N ARG A 54 -0.37 3.74 22.87
CA ARG A 54 -1.63 3.50 22.13
C ARG A 54 -2.83 3.34 23.07
N SER A 55 -2.70 2.56 24.13
CA SER A 55 -3.72 2.39 25.16
C SER A 55 -3.17 1.64 26.37
N ALA A 56 -3.60 2.02 27.58
CA ALA A 56 -3.29 1.27 28.80
C ALA A 56 -3.80 -0.18 28.75
N ASP A 57 -4.86 -0.46 28.00
CA ASP A 57 -5.42 -1.80 27.83
C ASP A 57 -4.47 -2.76 27.08
N LEU A 58 -3.51 -2.22 26.33
CA LEU A 58 -2.52 -2.98 25.57
C LEU A 58 -1.26 -3.28 26.39
N MET A 59 -1.11 -2.75 27.60
CA MET A 59 0.03 -2.99 28.49
C MET A 59 -0.02 -4.40 29.11
N ILE A 60 0.02 -5.42 28.27
CA ILE A 60 -0.04 -6.81 28.66
C ILE A 60 1.38 -7.28 28.97
N THR A 61 1.62 -7.70 30.22
CA THR A 61 2.87 -8.38 30.58
C THR A 61 2.71 -9.88 30.38
N PRO A 62 3.42 -10.51 29.43
CA PRO A 62 3.34 -11.95 29.24
C PRO A 62 3.85 -12.70 30.48
N SER A 63 3.31 -13.89 30.73
CA SER A 63 3.88 -14.77 31.75
C SER A 63 5.34 -15.12 31.41
N ALA A 64 6.20 -15.32 32.42
CA ALA A 64 7.63 -15.59 32.23
C ALA A 64 7.96 -16.71 31.21
N ASN A 65 7.07 -17.70 31.06
CA ASN A 65 7.25 -18.84 30.14
C ASN A 65 6.42 -18.74 28.85
N PHE A 66 5.79 -17.60 28.58
CA PHE A 66 4.93 -17.42 27.40
C PHE A 66 5.71 -17.65 26.10
N GLN A 67 6.85 -16.98 25.93
CA GLN A 67 7.67 -17.10 24.72
C GLN A 67 8.17 -18.52 24.49
N ALA A 68 8.59 -19.21 25.57
CA ALA A 68 9.01 -20.61 25.50
C ALA A 68 7.87 -21.55 25.08
N ARG A 69 6.64 -21.31 25.57
CA ARG A 69 5.46 -22.07 25.17
C ARG A 69 5.07 -21.78 23.71
N LEU A 70 5.12 -20.52 23.29
CA LEU A 70 4.81 -20.11 21.93
C LEU A 70 5.80 -20.72 20.94
N SER A 71 7.10 -20.61 21.21
CA SER A 71 8.16 -21.20 20.38
C SER A 71 7.99 -22.72 20.25
N ARG A 72 7.68 -23.43 21.34
CA ARG A 72 7.40 -24.87 21.29
C ARG A 72 6.14 -25.19 20.47
N ALA A 73 5.09 -24.38 20.58
CA ALA A 73 3.88 -24.56 19.80
C ALA A 73 4.18 -24.41 18.30
N LEU A 74 4.93 -23.37 17.91
CA LEU A 74 5.35 -23.12 16.53
C LEU A 74 6.24 -24.25 15.97
N GLU A 75 7.16 -24.78 16.77
CA GLU A 75 8.01 -25.90 16.35
C GLU A 75 7.22 -27.20 16.14
N ALA A 76 6.09 -27.36 16.86
CA ALA A 76 5.18 -28.48 16.69
C ALA A 76 4.22 -28.30 15.50
N GLU A 77 4.15 -27.12 14.89
CA GLU A 77 3.34 -26.91 13.69
C GLU A 77 3.97 -27.63 12.50
N LEU A 78 3.13 -28.34 11.72
CA LEU A 78 3.55 -28.88 10.44
C LEU A 78 3.99 -27.72 9.54
N PRO A 79 5.13 -27.80 8.85
CA PRO A 79 5.58 -26.73 7.97
C PRO A 79 4.48 -26.46 6.95
N ILE A 80 3.84 -25.30 7.07
CA ILE A 80 2.91 -24.81 6.06
C ILE A 80 3.77 -24.53 4.84
N VAL A 81 3.84 -25.50 3.92
CA VAL A 81 4.36 -25.29 2.58
C VAL A 81 3.34 -24.42 1.87
N ALA A 82 3.30 -23.13 2.22
CA ALA A 82 2.69 -22.13 1.36
C ALA A 82 3.50 -22.18 0.06
N ALA A 83 2.91 -22.74 -1.00
CA ALA A 83 3.56 -22.80 -2.30
C ALA A 83 4.07 -21.38 -2.63
N PRO A 84 5.35 -21.22 -3.03
CA PRO A 84 5.92 -19.92 -3.29
C PRO A 84 4.98 -19.19 -4.25
N ARG A 85 4.48 -18.02 -3.82
CA ARG A 85 3.59 -17.19 -4.62
C ARG A 85 4.36 -16.80 -5.87
N ARG A 86 4.21 -17.57 -6.95
CA ARG A 86 4.89 -17.35 -8.23
C ARG A 86 4.49 -15.95 -8.70
N ARG A 87 5.37 -14.97 -8.48
CA ARG A 87 5.25 -13.64 -9.08
C ARG A 87 5.50 -13.87 -10.57
N SER A 88 4.42 -14.07 -11.33
CA SER A 88 4.51 -14.30 -12.76
C SER A 88 5.15 -13.08 -13.44
N PRO A 89 6.26 -13.25 -14.17
CA PRO A 89 6.90 -12.14 -14.87
C PRO A 89 6.03 -11.56 -15.99
N LEU A 90 4.94 -12.25 -16.39
CA LEU A 90 4.03 -11.74 -17.42
C LEU A 90 3.37 -10.41 -17.03
N ARG A 91 3.14 -10.14 -15.74
CA ARG A 91 2.42 -8.92 -15.34
C ARG A 91 3.19 -7.63 -15.66
N MET A 92 4.51 -7.70 -15.87
CA MET A 92 5.34 -6.53 -16.16
C MET A 92 5.42 -6.21 -17.67
N GLY A 93 5.25 -7.22 -18.55
CA GLY A 93 5.32 -7.04 -20.01
C GLY A 93 3.99 -6.67 -20.68
N LEU A 94 2.85 -6.97 -20.04
CA LEU A 94 1.53 -6.66 -20.61
C LEU A 94 1.25 -5.15 -20.70
N SER A 95 1.79 -4.35 -19.77
CA SER A 95 1.55 -2.91 -19.74
C SER A 95 2.13 -2.17 -20.96
N SER A 96 3.31 -2.57 -21.45
CA SER A 96 3.93 -1.92 -22.62
C SER A 96 3.25 -2.33 -23.93
N LEU A 97 2.88 -3.60 -24.08
CA LEU A 97 2.14 -4.08 -25.25
C LEU A 97 0.74 -3.47 -25.34
N ALA A 98 0.04 -3.34 -24.21
CA ALA A 98 -1.28 -2.72 -24.15
C ALA A 98 -1.23 -1.24 -24.55
N VAL A 99 -0.20 -0.51 -24.10
CA VAL A 99 0.03 0.89 -24.50
C VAL A 99 0.32 0.99 -25.99
N ALA A 100 1.18 0.13 -26.56
CA ALA A 100 1.48 0.12 -27.98
C ALA A 100 0.23 -0.17 -28.84
N ALA A 101 -0.61 -1.13 -28.43
CA ALA A 101 -1.87 -1.45 -29.11
C ALA A 101 -2.88 -0.28 -29.03
N ALA A 102 -2.97 0.39 -27.88
CA ALA A 102 -3.81 1.57 -27.71
C ALA A 102 -3.37 2.72 -28.64
N VAL A 103 -2.07 3.01 -28.73
CA VAL A 103 -1.56 4.05 -29.64
C VAL A 103 -1.82 3.68 -31.11
N ALA A 104 -1.58 2.42 -31.50
CA ALA A 104 -1.82 1.95 -32.87
C ALA A 104 -3.29 2.07 -33.29
N THR A 105 -4.23 1.73 -32.39
CA THR A 105 -5.67 1.88 -32.67
C THR A 105 -6.09 3.34 -32.81
N VAL A 106 -5.57 4.24 -31.97
CA VAL A 106 -5.80 5.69 -32.09
C VAL A 106 -5.29 6.23 -33.43
N VAL A 107 -4.08 5.86 -33.84
CA VAL A 107 -3.49 6.29 -35.12
C VAL A 107 -4.32 5.76 -36.30
N TRP A 108 -4.73 4.49 -36.29
CA TRP A 108 -5.56 3.92 -37.34
C TRP A 108 -6.92 4.62 -37.49
N VAL A 109 -7.59 4.92 -36.37
CA VAL A 109 -8.88 5.63 -36.36
C VAL A 109 -8.71 7.10 -36.79
N ALA A 110 -7.61 7.74 -36.40
CA ALA A 110 -7.33 9.14 -36.74
C ALA A 110 -6.86 9.33 -38.20
N GLN A 111 -6.39 8.27 -38.87
CA GLN A 111 -5.83 8.32 -40.22
C GLN A 111 -6.72 9.03 -41.28
N PRO A 112 -8.04 8.77 -41.38
CA PRO A 112 -8.91 9.52 -42.31
C PRO A 112 -9.06 11.01 -41.94
N TYR A 113 -8.93 11.38 -40.67
CA TYR A 113 -9.03 12.76 -40.19
C TYR A 113 -7.72 13.53 -40.35
N LEU A 114 -6.57 12.85 -40.38
CA LEU A 114 -5.27 13.45 -40.69
C LEU A 114 -5.06 13.65 -42.19
N ALA A 115 -5.60 12.75 -43.01
CA ALA A 115 -5.54 12.84 -44.48
C ALA A 115 -6.56 13.84 -45.06
N SER A 116 -7.63 14.13 -44.32
CA SER A 116 -8.62 15.14 -44.68
C SER A 116 -8.20 16.48 -44.05
N GLY A 117 -7.69 17.41 -44.85
CA GLY A 117 -7.44 18.79 -44.40
C GLY A 117 -8.69 19.42 -43.76
N PRO A 118 -8.56 20.55 -43.04
CA PRO A 118 -9.57 21.03 -42.10
C PRO A 118 -10.91 21.29 -42.79
N VAL A 119 -11.84 20.33 -42.66
CA VAL A 119 -13.25 20.55 -42.98
C VAL A 119 -13.87 21.22 -41.77
N SER A 120 -14.16 22.52 -41.91
CA SER A 120 -14.91 23.29 -40.92
C SER A 120 -16.31 22.70 -40.80
N SER A 121 -16.48 21.77 -39.87
CA SER A 121 -17.76 21.19 -39.50
C SER A 121 -18.17 21.83 -38.18
N ALA A 122 -19.15 22.72 -38.23
CA ALA A 122 -19.73 23.31 -37.04
C ALA A 122 -20.23 22.18 -36.11
N PRO A 123 -19.89 22.20 -34.80
CA PRO A 123 -20.35 21.16 -33.90
C PRO A 123 -21.87 21.29 -33.71
N VAL A 124 -22.62 20.29 -34.18
CA VAL A 124 -24.00 20.07 -33.74
C VAL A 124 -23.91 19.50 -32.34
N LEU A 125 -24.20 20.34 -31.34
CA LEU A 125 -24.36 19.92 -29.96
C LEU A 125 -25.59 19.01 -29.88
N ALA A 126 -25.36 17.74 -29.51
CA ALA A 126 -26.44 16.87 -29.08
C ALA A 126 -27.01 17.42 -27.77
N GLU A 127 -28.24 17.91 -27.81
CA GLU A 127 -28.97 18.33 -26.63
C GLU A 127 -29.36 17.09 -25.82
N VAL A 128 -28.58 16.80 -24.77
CA VAL A 128 -28.94 15.82 -23.75
C VAL A 128 -30.08 16.41 -22.95
N SER A 129 -31.32 16.03 -23.29
CA SER A 129 -32.46 16.23 -22.39
C SER A 129 -32.13 15.56 -21.06
N ARG A 130 -32.06 16.35 -19.99
CA ARG A 130 -31.82 15.91 -18.59
C ARG A 130 -32.96 15.05 -18.01
N ASP A 131 -33.88 14.62 -18.87
CA ASP A 131 -35.14 13.99 -18.55
C ASP A 131 -35.28 12.65 -19.29
N ASP A 132 -34.16 11.96 -19.52
CA ASP A 132 -34.17 10.62 -20.12
C ASP A 132 -34.76 9.61 -19.10
N PRO A 133 -35.97 9.07 -19.37
CA PRO A 133 -36.62 8.14 -18.46
C PRO A 133 -35.82 6.85 -18.28
N GLY A 134 -35.05 6.43 -19.28
CA GLY A 134 -34.22 5.23 -19.19
C GLY A 134 -33.07 5.38 -18.20
N LEU A 135 -32.50 6.60 -18.12
CA LEU A 135 -31.46 6.91 -17.14
C LEU A 135 -32.03 6.93 -15.71
N ARG A 136 -33.26 7.43 -15.54
CA ARG A 136 -33.93 7.43 -14.23
C ARG A 136 -34.23 6.02 -13.74
N ASP A 137 -34.74 5.16 -14.60
CA ASP A 137 -35.03 3.77 -14.26
C ASP A 137 -33.74 3.01 -13.90
N TYR A 138 -32.66 3.24 -14.65
CA TYR A 138 -31.35 2.67 -14.36
C TYR A 138 -30.79 3.12 -12.99
N LEU A 139 -30.89 4.41 -12.66
CA LEU A 139 -30.44 4.96 -11.38
C LEU A 139 -31.30 4.44 -10.21
N GLU A 140 -32.61 4.29 -10.40
CA GLU A 140 -33.51 3.74 -9.38
C GLU A 140 -33.22 2.27 -9.10
N ALA A 141 -33.00 1.47 -10.15
CA ALA A 141 -32.60 0.07 -10.01
C ALA A 141 -31.25 -0.07 -9.27
N HIS A 142 -30.29 0.81 -9.57
CA HIS A 142 -29.01 0.84 -8.85
C HIS A 142 -29.17 1.22 -7.37
N ARG A 143 -30.08 2.16 -7.07
CA ARG A 143 -30.38 2.58 -5.69
C ARG A 143 -31.03 1.46 -4.86
N GLN A 144 -31.87 0.63 -5.49
CA GLN A 144 -32.49 -0.52 -4.83
C GLN A 144 -31.49 -1.66 -4.57
N MET A 145 -30.53 -1.90 -5.47
CA MET A 145 -29.51 -2.93 -5.28
C MET A 145 -28.44 -2.58 -4.24
N ALA A 146 -28.11 -1.29 -4.07
CA ALA A 146 -27.02 -0.86 -3.19
C ALA A 146 -27.37 -0.81 -1.69
N GLY A 147 -28.63 -1.07 -1.31
CA GLY A 147 -29.11 -0.92 0.07
C GLY A 147 -29.00 0.54 0.58
N PRO A 148 -29.51 0.87 1.79
CA PRO A 148 -29.40 2.21 2.36
C PRO A 148 -27.96 2.45 2.83
N SER A 149 -27.05 2.62 1.89
CA SER A 149 -25.74 3.21 2.12
C SER A 149 -25.96 4.68 2.42
N ALA A 150 -25.93 5.03 3.71
CA ALA A 150 -25.82 6.42 4.14
C ALA A 150 -24.49 6.96 3.62
N VAL A 151 -24.51 7.58 2.43
CA VAL A 151 -23.40 8.38 1.93
C VAL A 151 -23.28 9.56 2.89
N ARG A 152 -22.41 9.41 3.90
CA ARG A 152 -22.03 10.47 4.81
C ARG A 152 -21.32 11.55 4.00
N GLN A 153 -22.02 12.61 3.66
CA GLN A 153 -21.40 13.79 3.07
C GLN A 153 -20.43 14.38 4.10
N VAL A 154 -19.15 14.44 3.75
CA VAL A 154 -18.15 15.20 4.49
C VAL A 154 -17.82 16.43 3.66
N SER A 155 -18.15 17.60 4.20
CA SER A 155 -17.77 18.89 3.63
C SER A 155 -16.29 19.11 3.91
N PHE A 156 -15.49 19.34 2.87
CA PHE A 156 -14.17 19.94 3.05
C PHE A 156 -14.37 21.45 3.15
N GLU A 157 -14.13 22.01 4.33
CA GLU A 157 -14.01 23.44 4.51
C GLU A 157 -12.66 23.88 3.93
N THR A 158 -12.68 24.42 2.72
CA THR A 158 -11.50 25.04 2.12
C THR A 158 -11.24 26.34 2.85
N GLY A 159 -10.33 26.31 3.83
CA GLY A 159 -9.90 27.47 4.59
C GLY A 159 -9.38 28.57 3.67
N ALA A 160 -10.08 29.69 3.65
CA ALA A 160 -9.57 30.94 3.08
C ALA A 160 -8.68 31.64 4.11
N ARG A 161 -7.46 31.97 3.70
CA ARG A 161 -6.69 33.09 4.24
C ARG A 161 -6.05 33.82 3.07
#